data_AF-A0A920C8R5-F1
#
_entry.id   AF-A0A920C8R5-F1
#
_cell.length_a   1.000
_cell.length_b   1.000
_cell.length_c   1.000
_cell.angle_alpha   90.00
_cell.angle_beta   90.00
_cell.angle_gamma   90.00
#
_symmetry.space_group_name_H-M   'P 1'
#
loop_
_entity.id
_entity.type
_entity.pdbx_description
1 polymer ?
#
loop_
_entity_poly.entity_id
_entity_poly.type
_entity_poly.pdbx_seq_one_letter_code
_entity_poly.pdbx_strand_id
1 'polypeptide(L)'
;MNRFFRLVADERIANRAEPNTPGTVSGFDDEAGPEEEPLVFPILERNVVEYVDYIDRPMPLLSDRVKRLVELYMPELRWRSVILTDMRRVRQEVYWMTSLPRLRCLSADSEFYRDGGLKRLVLEGKRNFRPLFEVDGIRERVWIVNLALAESLLRRDVYGIHFAEVEMDQ
;
A
#
# COMPACT_ATOMS: atom_id res chain seq x y z
N MET A 1 -18.54 9.42 -13.04
CA MET A 1 -18.77 8.52 -11.90
C MET A 1 -17.40 8.22 -11.29
N ASN A 2 -17.16 8.62 -10.03
CA ASN A 2 -15.87 8.37 -9.39
C ASN A 2 -15.83 6.90 -8.95
N ARG A 3 -15.01 6.08 -9.60
CA ARG A 3 -14.81 4.68 -9.22
C ARG A 3 -13.56 4.57 -8.37
N PHE A 4 -13.61 3.69 -7.38
CA PHE A 4 -12.52 3.44 -6.45
C PHE A 4 -12.20 1.95 -6.41
N PHE A 5 -10.94 1.65 -6.14
CA PHE A 5 -10.42 0.30 -6.12
C PHE A 5 -9.55 0.11 -4.90
N ARG A 6 -9.66 -1.05 -4.27
CA ARG A 6 -8.71 -1.50 -3.27
C ARG A 6 -7.42 -1.91 -4.00
N LEU A 7 -6.30 -1.37 -3.55
CA LEU A 7 -4.97 -1.83 -3.96
C LEU A 7 -4.63 -3.08 -3.15
N VAL A 8 -4.42 -4.19 -3.84
CA VAL A 8 -4.18 -5.51 -3.25
C VAL A 8 -2.89 -6.07 -3.82
N ALA A 9 -2.08 -6.73 -3.01
CA ALA A 9 -0.91 -7.43 -3.52
C ALA A 9 -1.34 -8.73 -4.21
N ASP A 10 -0.74 -9.06 -5.35
CA ASP A 10 -1.14 -10.22 -6.16
C ASP A 10 -0.77 -11.53 -5.46
N GLU A 11 -1.75 -12.20 -4.86
CA GLU A 11 -1.57 -13.43 -4.08
C GLU A 11 -1.02 -14.61 -4.89
N ARG A 12 -1.07 -14.55 -6.23
CA ARG A 12 -0.47 -15.57 -7.10
C ARG A 12 1.06 -15.58 -7.00
N ILE A 13 1.67 -14.49 -6.54
CA ILE A 13 3.11 -14.36 -6.31
C ILE A 13 3.42 -14.76 -4.86
N ALA A 14 3.76 -16.04 -4.67
CA ALA A 14 4.01 -16.62 -3.36
C ALA A 14 5.39 -16.27 -2.76
N ASN A 15 6.36 -15.93 -3.60
CA ASN A 15 7.76 -15.76 -3.21
C ASN A 15 8.21 -14.30 -3.18
N ARG A 16 7.31 -13.36 -2.88
CA ARG A 16 7.66 -11.94 -2.81
C ARG A 16 8.74 -11.67 -1.76
N ALA A 17 9.58 -10.68 -2.02
CA ALA A 17 10.49 -10.14 -1.02
C ALA A 17 9.69 -9.69 0.21
N GLU A 18 10.06 -10.21 1.38
CA GLU A 18 9.37 -9.95 2.64
C GLU A 18 10.42 -9.42 3.63
N PRO A 19 10.32 -8.14 4.03
CA PRO A 19 11.24 -7.56 5.01
C PRO A 19 11.17 -8.30 6.34
N ASN A 20 12.32 -8.70 6.86
CA ASN A 20 12.47 -9.24 8.21
C ASN A 20 12.68 -8.06 9.17
N THR A 21 11.59 -7.59 9.75
CA THR A 21 11.62 -6.44 10.67
C THR A 21 11.60 -6.90 12.13
N PRO A 22 12.32 -6.22 13.03
CA PRO A 22 12.20 -6.47 14.46
C PRO A 22 10.84 -5.93 14.96
N GLY A 23 9.79 -6.75 14.87
CA GLY A 23 8.46 -6.43 15.36
C GLY A 23 7.84 -5.17 14.75
N THR A 24 6.98 -4.49 15.53
CA THR A 24 6.27 -3.27 15.13
C THR A 24 7.26 -2.21 14.67
N VAL A 25 7.45 -2.08 13.35
CA VAL A 25 7.92 -0.83 12.77
C VAL A 25 6.78 0.14 13.01
N SER A 26 6.91 0.97 14.05
CA SER A 26 6.05 2.11 14.24
C SER A 26 6.02 2.84 12.91
N GLY A 27 4.80 3.08 12.40
CA GLY A 27 4.63 3.79 11.14
C GLY A 27 5.39 5.11 11.16
N PHE A 28 5.49 5.72 9.99
CA PHE A 28 5.75 7.15 9.92
C PHE A 28 4.71 7.80 10.81
N ASP A 29 5.13 8.22 12.01
CA ASP A 29 4.38 9.25 12.70
C ASP A 29 4.34 10.41 11.71
N ASP A 30 3.16 10.99 11.51
CA ASP A 30 2.92 12.06 10.52
C ASP A 30 3.82 13.31 10.75
N GLU A 31 4.62 13.30 11.83
CA GLU A 31 5.66 14.26 12.20
C GLU A 31 7.07 13.94 11.66
N ALA A 32 7.22 13.01 10.71
CA ALA A 32 8.52 12.72 10.09
C ALA A 32 9.10 13.96 9.40
N GLY A 33 10.19 14.50 9.96
CA GLY A 33 10.96 15.61 9.42
C GLY A 33 11.61 15.30 8.06
N PRO A 34 12.16 16.31 7.36
CA PRO A 34 12.63 16.18 5.98
C PRO A 34 13.88 15.29 5.76
N GLU A 35 14.52 14.79 6.83
CA GLU A 35 15.79 14.07 6.77
C GLU A 35 15.78 12.82 7.67
N GLU A 36 14.89 11.87 7.39
CA GLU A 36 14.95 10.58 8.07
C GLU A 36 15.93 9.63 7.34
N GLU A 37 16.86 9.05 8.08
CA GLU A 37 17.80 8.04 7.57
C GLU A 37 17.05 6.84 6.94
N PRO A 38 17.57 6.26 5.84
CA PRO A 38 16.97 5.10 5.20
C PRO A 38 16.82 3.95 6.21
N LEU A 39 15.65 3.32 6.23
CA LEU A 39 15.49 2.06 6.96
C LEU A 39 16.21 0.96 6.21
N VAL A 40 16.89 0.07 6.94
CA VAL A 40 17.57 -1.08 6.33
C VAL A 40 17.06 -2.34 6.99
N PHE A 41 16.47 -3.23 6.19
CA PHE A 41 15.97 -4.51 6.67
C PHE A 41 16.56 -5.65 5.83
N PRO A 42 17.06 -6.74 6.46
CA PRO A 42 17.25 -7.97 5.72
C PRO A 42 15.88 -8.49 5.26
N ILE A 43 15.83 -9.24 4.15
CA ILE A 43 14.62 -9.97 3.79
C ILE A 43 14.62 -11.36 4.42
N LEU A 44 13.45 -11.99 4.57
CA LEU A 44 13.35 -13.40 4.92
C LEU A 44 14.04 -14.26 3.85
N GLU A 45 14.95 -15.14 4.27
CA GLU A 45 15.70 -15.99 3.35
C GLU A 45 14.80 -17.03 2.67
N ARG A 46 14.81 -17.04 1.34
CA ARG A 46 14.05 -17.99 0.51
C ARG A 46 14.87 -18.48 -0.69
N ASN A 47 14.55 -19.67 -1.19
CA ASN A 47 15.20 -20.26 -2.38
C ASN A 47 14.89 -19.48 -3.67
N VAL A 48 13.68 -18.93 -3.77
CA VAL A 48 13.24 -18.04 -4.84
C VAL A 48 12.69 -16.79 -4.17
N VAL A 49 13.03 -15.62 -4.71
CA VAL A 49 12.54 -14.32 -4.24
C VAL A 49 12.14 -13.51 -5.46
N GLU A 50 10.96 -12.91 -5.40
CA GLU A 50 10.41 -12.02 -6.42
C GLU A 50 10.30 -10.60 -5.87
N TYR A 51 10.91 -9.66 -6.58
CA TYR A 51 10.90 -8.24 -6.21
C TYR A 51 9.76 -7.56 -6.97
N VAL A 52 8.60 -7.53 -6.32
CA VAL A 52 7.36 -6.92 -6.83
C VAL A 52 7.36 -5.41 -6.63
N ASP A 53 6.48 -4.71 -7.32
CA ASP A 53 6.34 -3.26 -7.20
C ASP A 53 5.53 -2.83 -5.96
N TYR A 54 4.81 -3.76 -5.32
CA TYR A 54 4.07 -3.55 -4.09
C TYR A 54 4.24 -4.72 -3.13
N ILE A 55 4.75 -4.43 -1.95
CA ILE A 55 4.83 -5.37 -0.83
C ILE A 55 3.79 -4.91 0.20
N ASP A 56 2.85 -5.78 0.57
CA ASP A 56 1.77 -5.46 1.52
C ASP A 56 2.15 -5.74 2.99
N ARG A 57 3.17 -6.58 3.22
CA ARG A 57 3.55 -7.07 4.55
C ARG A 57 5.07 -7.04 4.78
N PRO A 58 5.53 -6.79 6.02
CA PRO A 58 4.72 -6.46 7.19
C PRO A 58 4.15 -5.03 7.16
N MET A 59 4.56 -4.22 6.19
CA MET A 59 4.00 -2.89 5.90
C MET A 59 3.96 -2.63 4.39
N PRO A 60 3.12 -1.70 3.92
CA PRO A 60 3.09 -1.28 2.54
C PRO A 60 4.42 -0.66 2.09
N LEU A 61 5.06 -1.25 1.09
CA LEU A 61 6.22 -0.72 0.41
C LEU A 61 5.95 -0.64 -1.09
N LEU A 62 6.34 0.48 -1.70
CA LEU A 62 6.23 0.73 -3.14
C LEU A 62 7.62 0.72 -3.76
N SER A 63 7.76 0.15 -4.96
CA SER A 63 8.97 0.37 -5.75
C SER A 63 9.10 1.84 -6.15
N ASP A 64 10.31 2.26 -6.52
CA ASP A 64 10.60 3.62 -6.95
C ASP A 64 9.70 4.08 -8.12
N ARG A 65 9.42 3.18 -9.08
CA ARG A 65 8.55 3.50 -10.22
C ARG A 65 7.10 3.76 -9.82
N VAL A 66 6.57 3.02 -8.83
CA VAL A 66 5.21 3.25 -8.32
C VAL A 66 5.18 4.51 -7.49
N LYS A 67 6.17 4.72 -6.62
CA LYS A 67 6.34 5.95 -5.84
C LYS A 67 6.34 7.19 -6.72
N ARG A 68 7.16 7.24 -7.77
CA ARG A 68 7.21 8.38 -8.72
C ARG A 68 5.87 8.64 -9.40
N LEU A 69 5.12 7.58 -9.71
CA LEU A 69 3.80 7.74 -10.32
C LEU A 69 2.81 8.33 -9.31
N VAL A 70 2.80 7.86 -8.07
CA VAL A 70 1.93 8.38 -7.02
C VAL A 70 2.23 9.87 -6.76
N GLU A 71 3.50 10.28 -6.78
CA GLU A 71 3.90 11.70 -6.62
C GLU A 71 3.29 12.64 -7.67
N LEU A 72 2.99 12.15 -8.88
CA LEU A 72 2.31 12.95 -9.91
C LEU A 72 0.86 13.27 -9.53
N TYR A 73 0.23 12.43 -8.70
CA TYR A 73 -1.15 12.58 -8.25
C TYR A 73 -1.24 13.20 -6.86
N MET A 74 -0.24 12.96 -6.01
CA MET A 74 -0.18 13.38 -4.61
C MET A 74 1.24 13.88 -4.27
N PRO A 75 1.64 15.06 -4.79
CA PRO A 75 2.98 15.62 -4.60
C PRO A 75 3.27 16.02 -3.15
N GLU A 76 2.24 16.07 -2.30
CA GLU A 76 2.38 16.39 -0.87
C GLU A 76 2.80 15.20 0.00
N LEU A 77 2.76 13.96 -0.53
CA LEU A 77 3.14 12.78 0.23
C LEU A 77 4.63 12.80 0.56
N ARG A 78 4.95 12.48 1.81
CA ARG A 78 6.32 12.28 2.28
C ARG A 78 6.69 10.81 2.12
N TRP A 79 7.94 10.58 1.73
CA TRP A 79 8.46 9.24 1.48
C TRP A 79 9.74 9.03 2.26
N ARG A 80 9.94 7.81 2.74
CA ARG A 80 11.22 7.34 3.25
C ARG A 80 11.60 6.06 2.55
N SER A 81 12.88 5.97 2.26
CA SER A 81 13.46 4.82 1.63
C SER A 81 13.65 3.68 2.63
N VAL A 82 13.44 2.48 2.12
CA VAL A 82 13.61 1.21 2.81
C VAL A 82 14.51 0.34 1.93
N ILE A 83 15.71 0.07 2.41
CA ILE A 83 16.69 -0.78 1.74
C ILE A 83 16.46 -2.21 2.21
N LEU A 84 15.99 -3.05 1.29
CA LEU A 84 15.82 -4.47 1.49
C LEU A 84 17.11 -5.20 1.09
N THR A 85 17.74 -5.87 2.03
CA THR A 85 19.01 -6.59 1.82
C THR A 85 18.76 -8.09 1.72
N ASP A 86 18.98 -8.65 0.52
CA ASP A 86 19.06 -10.09 0.28
C ASP A 86 20.53 -10.53 0.34
N MET A 87 20.92 -11.04 1.51
CA MET A 87 22.29 -11.51 1.75
C MET A 87 22.66 -12.71 0.88
N ARG A 88 21.70 -13.62 0.64
CA ARG A 88 21.95 -14.86 -0.12
C ARG A 88 22.24 -14.58 -1.59
N ARG A 89 21.58 -13.58 -2.17
CA ARG A 89 21.76 -13.17 -3.58
C ARG A 89 22.74 -12.01 -3.74
N VAL A 90 23.29 -11.47 -2.65
CA VAL A 90 24.15 -10.27 -2.64
C VAL A 90 23.44 -9.13 -3.38
N ARG A 91 22.17 -8.89 -3.03
CA ARG A 91 21.29 -7.92 -3.71
C ARG A 91 20.68 -6.96 -2.70
N GLN A 92 20.64 -5.68 -3.05
CA GLN A 92 19.90 -4.67 -2.32
C GLN A 92 18.86 -4.04 -3.24
N GLU A 93 17.65 -3.85 -2.71
CA GLU A 93 16.56 -3.18 -3.41
C GLU A 93 16.04 -2.01 -2.58
N VAL A 94 15.79 -0.89 -3.24
CA VAL A 94 15.22 0.30 -2.59
C VAL A 94 13.72 0.33 -2.82
N TYR A 95 12.99 0.28 -1.73
CA TYR A 95 11.56 0.51 -1.68
C TYR A 95 11.27 1.81 -0.96
N TRP A 96 10.01 2.24 -1.03
CA TRP A 96 9.54 3.48 -0.42
C TRP A 96 8.29 3.22 0.37
N MET A 97 8.21 3.84 1.53
CA MET A 97 7.01 3.87 2.35
C MET A 97 6.57 5.29 2.62
N THR A 98 5.27 5.44 2.89
CA THR A 98 4.61 6.72 3.11
C THR A 98 3.42 6.53 4.04
N SER A 99 3.09 7.56 4.82
CA SER A 99 1.80 7.65 5.50
C SER A 99 0.77 8.27 4.57
N LEU A 100 -0.32 7.54 4.35
CA LEU A 100 -1.44 8.04 3.56
C LEU A 100 -2.43 8.80 4.45
N PRO A 101 -3.17 9.78 3.89
CA PRO A 101 -4.32 10.35 4.56
C PRO A 101 -5.29 9.24 4.99
N ARG A 102 -5.60 9.16 6.28
CA ARG A 102 -6.56 8.20 6.84
C ARG A 102 -7.95 8.82 6.84
N LEU A 103 -8.90 8.18 6.15
CA LEU A 103 -10.25 8.73 5.96
C LEU A 103 -11.32 7.83 6.59
N ARG A 104 -12.16 8.41 7.45
CA ARG A 104 -13.40 7.77 7.93
C ARG A 104 -14.46 7.87 6.85
N CYS A 105 -14.52 6.86 5.99
CA CYS A 105 -15.27 6.87 4.73
C CYS A 105 -16.14 5.62 4.50
N LEU A 106 -16.30 4.78 5.54
CA LEU A 106 -17.14 3.60 5.48
C LEU A 106 -18.62 3.99 5.48
N SER A 107 -19.36 3.45 4.52
CA SER A 107 -20.82 3.49 4.53
C SER A 107 -21.36 2.59 5.65
N ALA A 108 -22.58 2.90 6.11
CA ALA A 108 -23.36 2.03 6.98
C ALA A 108 -23.68 0.66 6.35
N ASP A 109 -23.60 0.55 5.02
CA ASP A 109 -23.79 -0.70 4.28
C ASP A 109 -22.56 -1.63 4.32
N SER A 110 -21.45 -1.21 4.94
CA SER A 110 -20.28 -2.07 5.15
C SER A 110 -20.59 -3.19 6.14
N GLU A 111 -20.09 -4.40 5.85
CA GLU A 111 -20.32 -5.58 6.69
C GLU A 111 -19.03 -6.03 7.39
N PHE A 112 -19.18 -6.50 8.62
CA PHE A 112 -18.10 -7.05 9.44
C PHE A 112 -18.45 -8.47 9.92
N TYR A 113 -17.43 -9.30 10.07
CA TYR A 113 -17.52 -10.56 10.78
C TYR A 113 -17.68 -10.32 12.29
N ARG A 114 -18.07 -11.36 13.03
CA ARG A 114 -18.29 -11.27 14.49
C ARG A 114 -17.04 -10.92 15.28
N ASP A 115 -15.86 -11.27 14.76
CA ASP A 115 -14.56 -10.95 15.34
C ASP A 115 -14.12 -9.51 15.05
N GLY A 116 -14.90 -8.76 14.26
CA GLY A 116 -14.61 -7.39 13.84
C GLY A 116 -13.80 -7.28 12.55
N GLY A 117 -13.51 -8.39 11.86
CA GLY A 117 -12.86 -8.36 10.56
C GLY A 117 -13.78 -7.81 9.47
N LEU A 118 -13.23 -7.05 8.52
CA LEU A 118 -13.96 -6.48 7.40
C LEU A 118 -14.41 -7.60 6.43
N LYS A 119 -15.73 -7.74 6.24
CA LYS A 119 -16.34 -8.72 5.34
C LYS A 119 -16.69 -8.13 3.98
N ARG A 120 -17.28 -6.94 3.97
CA ARG A 120 -17.66 -6.20 2.75
C ARG A 120 -17.39 -4.73 2.94
N LEU A 121 -16.63 -4.15 2.01
CA LEU A 121 -16.26 -2.74 2.02
C LEU A 121 -17.20 -1.94 1.11
N VAL A 122 -17.92 -0.98 1.69
CA VAL A 122 -18.73 0.00 0.94
C VAL A 122 -18.32 1.41 1.37
N LEU A 123 -17.99 2.27 0.41
CA LEU A 123 -17.60 3.65 0.67
C LEU A 123 -18.81 4.61 0.57
N GLU A 124 -18.75 5.71 1.33
CA GLU A 124 -19.72 6.81 1.21
C GLU A 124 -19.62 7.50 -0.17
N GLY A 125 -20.70 7.51 -0.95
CA GLY A 125 -20.79 7.97 -2.34
C GLY A 125 -20.64 9.47 -2.56
N LYS A 126 -21.05 10.28 -1.56
CA LYS A 126 -21.17 11.75 -1.71
C LYS A 126 -19.89 12.52 -1.43
N ARG A 127 -18.78 11.83 -1.19
CA ARG A 127 -17.49 12.45 -0.85
C ARG A 127 -16.52 12.43 -2.02
N ASN A 128 -15.80 13.53 -2.18
CA ASN A 128 -14.67 13.60 -3.09
C ASN A 128 -13.41 13.14 -2.35
N PHE A 129 -13.00 11.89 -2.57
CA PHE A 129 -11.82 11.34 -1.94
C PHE A 129 -10.53 11.72 -2.67
N ARG A 130 -9.40 11.64 -1.96
CA ARG A 130 -8.06 11.82 -2.53
C ARG A 130 -7.75 10.68 -3.52
N PRO A 131 -6.79 10.85 -4.45
CA PRO A 131 -6.45 9.81 -5.42
C PRO A 131 -5.96 8.49 -4.81
N LEU A 132 -5.29 8.55 -3.65
CA LEU A 132 -4.85 7.42 -2.84
C LEU A 132 -5.06 7.76 -1.35
N PHE A 133 -5.64 6.85 -0.58
CA PHE A 133 -5.87 7.04 0.85
C PHE A 133 -5.97 5.70 1.59
N GLU A 134 -5.88 5.73 2.92
CA GLU A 134 -6.09 4.57 3.79
C GLU A 134 -7.45 4.67 4.50
N VAL A 135 -8.22 3.58 4.55
CA VAL A 135 -9.51 3.54 5.25
C VAL A 135 -9.27 3.57 6.76
N ASP A 136 -9.86 4.55 7.45
CA ASP A 136 -9.82 4.65 8.90
C ASP A 136 -10.99 3.88 9.57
N GLY A 137 -10.79 3.49 10.83
CA GLY A 137 -11.83 2.86 11.65
C GLY A 137 -11.96 1.34 11.51
N ILE A 138 -11.05 0.69 10.78
CA ILE A 138 -10.98 -0.78 10.64
C ILE A 138 -9.64 -1.32 11.11
N ARG A 139 -9.57 -2.63 11.38
CA ARG A 139 -8.35 -3.30 11.82
C ARG A 139 -7.38 -3.55 10.67
N GLU A 140 -7.92 -3.85 9.50
CA GLU A 140 -7.16 -4.12 8.29
C GLU A 140 -6.60 -2.85 7.71
N ARG A 141 -5.36 -2.91 7.25
CA ARG A 141 -4.80 -1.83 6.43
C ARG A 141 -5.36 -1.93 5.01
N VAL A 142 -6.21 -0.99 4.62
CA VAL A 142 -6.87 -0.97 3.31
C VAL A 142 -6.53 0.32 2.59
N TRP A 143 -5.77 0.21 1.51
CA TRP A 143 -5.45 1.31 0.60
C TRP A 143 -6.44 1.37 -0.54
N ILE A 144 -7.00 2.54 -0.77
CA ILE A 144 -7.95 2.83 -1.83
C ILE A 144 -7.33 3.78 -2.83
N VAL A 145 -7.44 3.43 -4.11
CA VAL A 145 -7.05 4.28 -5.24
C VAL A 145 -8.27 4.67 -6.06
N ASN A 146 -8.26 5.87 -6.63
CA ASN A 146 -9.25 6.24 -7.63
C ASN A 146 -8.94 5.61 -9.00
N LEU A 147 -9.92 5.65 -9.90
CA LEU A 147 -9.79 5.12 -11.25
C LEU A 147 -8.58 5.68 -12.02
N ALA A 148 -8.34 6.99 -11.93
CA ALA A 148 -7.28 7.63 -12.72
C ALA A 148 -5.88 7.13 -12.34
N LEU A 149 -5.62 6.95 -11.04
CA LEU A 149 -4.35 6.40 -10.56
C LEU A 149 -4.26 4.89 -10.83
N ALA A 150 -5.35 4.14 -10.61
CA ALA A 150 -5.40 2.70 -10.90
C ALA A 150 -5.08 2.40 -12.38
N GLU A 151 -5.72 3.10 -13.31
CA GLU A 151 -5.44 2.92 -14.74
C GLU A 151 -4.02 3.33 -15.13
N SER A 152 -3.48 4.37 -14.50
CA SER A 152 -2.10 4.78 -14.72
C SER A 152 -1.10 3.74 -14.24
N LEU A 153 -1.37 3.04 -13.13
CA LEU A 153 -0.57 1.90 -12.67
C LEU A 153 -0.68 0.72 -13.65
N LEU A 154 -1.89 0.39 -14.08
CA LEU A 154 -2.13 -0.71 -15.04
C LEU A 154 -1.45 -0.50 -16.40
N ARG A 155 -1.44 0.73 -16.92
CA ARG A 155 -0.80 1.05 -18.21
C ARG A 155 0.73 0.98 -18.20
N ARG A 156 1.35 0.74 -17.04
CA ARG A 156 2.81 0.74 -16.87
C ARG A 156 3.36 -0.63 -16.50
N ASP A 157 2.59 -1.71 -16.63
CA ASP A 157 3.05 -3.07 -16.30
C ASP A 157 3.67 -3.15 -14.91
N VAL A 158 2.96 -2.59 -13.92
CA VAL A 158 3.36 -2.67 -12.51
C VAL A 158 3.17 -4.12 -12.04
N TYR A 159 4.22 -4.69 -11.45
CA TYR A 159 4.28 -6.11 -11.11
C TYR A 159 3.82 -6.39 -9.67
N GLY A 160 2.96 -7.38 -9.50
CA GLY A 160 2.50 -7.83 -8.17
C GLY A 160 1.40 -6.99 -7.52
N ILE A 161 0.65 -6.21 -8.30
CA ILE A 161 -0.53 -5.47 -7.85
C ILE A 161 -1.80 -5.99 -8.53
N HIS A 162 -2.88 -6.05 -7.77
CA HIS A 162 -4.25 -6.24 -8.23
C HIS A 162 -5.15 -5.09 -7.73
N PHE A 163 -6.19 -4.76 -8.50
CA PHE A 163 -7.19 -3.75 -8.15
C PHE A 163 -8.56 -4.40 -8.06
N ALA A 164 -9.14 -4.42 -6.86
CA ALA A 164 -10.50 -4.89 -6.63
C ALA A 164 -11.43 -3.68 -6.55
N GLU A 165 -12.46 -3.64 -7.40
CA GLU A 165 -13.44 -2.55 -7.38
C GLU A 165 -14.17 -2.47 -6.02
N VAL A 166 -14.40 -1.25 -5.56
CA VAL A 166 -15.05 -0.97 -4.28
C VAL A 166 -16.41 -0.36 -4.54
N GLU A 167 -17.41 -0.90 -3.85
CA GLU A 167 -18.78 -0.43 -3.91
C GLU A 167 -18.93 0.94 -3.26
N MET A 168 -19.87 1.74 -3.75
CA MET A 168 -20.24 3.02 -3.17
C MET A 168 -21.74 3.05 -2.90
N ASP A 169 -22.14 3.64 -1.78
CA ASP A 169 -23.55 3.92 -1.50
C ASP A 169 -24.07 5.12 -2.34
N GLN A 170 -25.38 5.34 -2.27
CA GLN A 170 -26.11 6.33 -3.10
C GLN A 170 -26.21 7.73 -2.48
#